data_AF-A0A661XL53-F1
#
_entry.id   AF-A0A661XL53-F1
#
_cell.length_a   1.000
_cell.length_b   1.000
_cell.length_c   1.000
_cell.angle_alpha   90.00
_cell.angle_beta   90.00
_cell.angle_gamma   90.00
#
_symmetry.space_group_name_H-M   'P 1'
#
loop_
_entity.id
_entity.type
_entity.pdbx_description
1 polymer ?
#
loop_
_entity_poly.entity_id
_entity_poly.type
_entity_poly.pdbx_seq_one_letter_code
_entity_poly.pdbx_strand_id
1 'polypeptide(L)'
;EGMMENTFINIKNRSFSITAELAIPKGGANGVILSQGGRFGGWSLYMKEGKPEFTYNFLGLDRYVVSSSKKLSEGPVTVKLDFVYDGDGLGKGGKATIYVDDKAVADARVEKTQPNIFSADETADVGLDNQTPVALGIGYGPEETRFTGKIDKVTVGVE
;
A
#
# COMPACT_ATOMS: atom_id res chain seq x y z
N GLU A 1 -15.23 2.97 9.04
CA GLU A 1 -15.49 3.66 7.76
C GLU A 1 -14.19 4.29 7.29
N GLY A 2 -13.96 4.31 5.98
CA GLY A 2 -12.75 4.87 5.39
C GLY A 2 -12.74 6.39 5.36
N MET A 3 -11.56 6.96 5.10
CA MET A 3 -11.39 8.40 4.92
C MET A 3 -11.58 8.77 3.45
N MET A 4 -12.46 9.72 3.15
CA MET A 4 -12.62 10.25 1.78
C MET A 4 -11.27 10.73 1.23
N GLU A 5 -11.07 10.62 -0.09
CA GLU A 5 -9.77 10.92 -0.72
C GLU A 5 -9.24 12.32 -0.34
N ASN A 6 -10.10 13.35 -0.35
CA ASN A 6 -9.74 14.73 -0.02
C ASN A 6 -9.59 15.00 1.49
N THR A 7 -9.97 14.05 2.35
CA THR A 7 -9.72 14.11 3.80
C THR A 7 -8.37 13.48 4.15
N PHE A 8 -7.93 12.50 3.36
CA PHE A 8 -6.64 11.85 3.56
C PHE A 8 -5.49 12.74 3.11
N ILE A 9 -4.28 12.46 3.61
CA ILE A 9 -3.09 13.21 3.23
C ILE A 9 -2.81 13.07 1.72
N ASN A 10 -2.54 14.19 1.07
CA ASN A 10 -2.32 14.21 -0.37
C ASN A 10 -0.89 13.79 -0.72
N ILE A 11 -0.74 12.60 -1.30
CA ILE A 11 0.53 12.03 -1.79
C ILE A 11 0.75 12.18 -3.30
N LYS A 12 -0.23 12.75 -4.03
CA LYS A 12 -0.18 12.82 -5.50
C LYS A 12 0.97 13.73 -5.96
N ASN A 13 1.73 13.26 -6.95
CA ASN A 13 2.87 13.96 -7.55
C ASN A 13 4.01 14.30 -6.56
N ARG A 14 4.18 13.49 -5.52
CA ARG A 14 5.13 13.74 -4.41
C ARG A 14 5.83 12.48 -3.99
N SER A 15 7.01 12.63 -3.42
CA SER A 15 7.64 11.55 -2.66
C SER A 15 6.86 11.34 -1.36
N PHE A 16 6.68 10.09 -0.98
CA PHE A 16 5.95 9.74 0.23
C PHE A 16 6.47 8.45 0.84
N SER A 17 6.15 8.24 2.11
CA SER A 17 6.41 6.99 2.79
C SER A 17 5.20 6.54 3.61
N ILE A 18 5.08 5.23 3.78
CA ILE A 18 4.10 4.59 4.67
C ILE A 18 4.90 3.71 5.61
N THR A 19 4.88 4.00 6.90
CA THR A 19 5.54 3.18 7.93
C THR A 19 4.49 2.54 8.82
N ALA A 20 4.45 1.21 8.85
CA ALA A 20 3.51 0.43 9.63
C ALA A 20 4.24 -0.38 10.70
N GLU A 21 3.86 -0.17 11.95
CA GLU A 21 4.29 -0.97 13.11
C GLU A 21 3.26 -2.08 13.30
N LEU A 22 3.71 -3.34 13.16
CA LEU A 22 2.85 -4.51 13.05
C LEU A 22 3.26 -5.59 14.07
N ALA A 23 2.30 -6.44 14.44
CA ALA A 23 2.59 -7.73 15.06
C ALA A 23 2.08 -8.88 14.19
N ILE A 24 2.98 -9.75 13.76
CA ILE A 24 2.69 -10.91 12.93
C ILE A 24 2.36 -12.11 13.83
N PRO A 25 1.17 -12.72 13.69
CA PRO A 25 0.81 -13.87 14.50
C PRO A 25 1.52 -15.14 14.00
N LYS A 26 1.48 -16.19 14.81
CA LYS A 26 1.91 -17.53 14.41
C LYS A 26 1.21 -17.95 13.12
N GLY A 27 1.98 -18.37 12.12
CA GLY A 27 1.47 -18.76 10.79
C GLY A 27 1.51 -17.63 9.75
N GLY A 28 1.87 -16.40 10.13
CA GLY A 28 1.99 -15.25 9.23
C GLY A 28 0.73 -14.39 9.18
N ALA A 29 0.80 -13.30 8.41
CA ALA A 29 -0.32 -12.40 8.19
C ALA A 29 -0.69 -12.33 6.70
N ASN A 30 -1.91 -11.89 6.41
CA ASN A 30 -2.41 -11.53 5.09
C ASN A 30 -3.31 -10.29 5.21
N GLY A 31 -3.63 -9.65 4.10
CA GLY A 31 -4.60 -8.55 4.03
C GLY A 31 -3.97 -7.16 3.97
N VAL A 32 -4.82 -6.14 3.87
CA VAL A 32 -4.43 -4.75 3.64
C VAL A 32 -3.88 -4.10 4.90
N ILE A 33 -2.73 -3.46 4.80
CA ILE A 33 -2.19 -2.62 5.89
C ILE A 33 -2.76 -1.20 5.76
N LEU A 34 -2.59 -0.60 4.58
CA LEU A 34 -3.15 0.70 4.21
C LEU A 34 -3.43 0.72 2.71
N SER A 35 -4.61 1.17 2.30
CA SER A 35 -4.96 1.41 0.90
C SER A 35 -5.59 2.78 0.72
N GLN A 36 -5.58 3.27 -0.52
CA GLN A 36 -6.43 4.36 -0.97
C GLN A 36 -6.85 4.14 -2.42
N GLY A 37 -8.15 4.23 -2.68
CA GLY A 37 -8.77 3.92 -3.97
C GLY A 37 -9.22 2.46 -4.04
N GLY A 38 -9.26 1.89 -5.24
CA GLY A 38 -9.64 0.49 -5.42
C GLY A 38 -9.42 -0.02 -6.84
N ARG A 39 -10.36 -0.82 -7.36
CA ARG A 39 -10.17 -1.57 -8.63
C ARG A 39 -9.89 -0.66 -9.82
N PHE A 40 -10.37 0.58 -9.79
CA PHE A 40 -10.22 1.56 -10.86
C PHE A 40 -9.07 2.54 -10.68
N GLY A 41 -8.30 2.46 -9.61
CA GLY A 41 -7.16 3.36 -9.40
C GLY A 41 -6.74 3.44 -7.94
N GLY A 42 -5.50 3.86 -7.69
CA GLY A 42 -4.98 4.05 -6.33
C GLY A 42 -3.84 3.10 -5.99
N TRP A 43 -3.61 2.89 -4.71
CA TRP A 43 -2.45 2.19 -4.19
C TRP A 43 -2.77 1.41 -2.91
N SER A 44 -1.99 0.37 -2.63
CA SER A 44 -2.13 -0.42 -1.40
C SER A 44 -0.80 -1.00 -0.96
N LEU A 45 -0.49 -0.82 0.34
CA LEU A 45 0.50 -1.59 1.08
C LEU A 45 -0.24 -2.71 1.82
N TYR A 46 0.16 -3.96 1.59
CA TYR A 46 -0.55 -5.13 2.09
C TYR A 46 0.39 -6.30 2.34
N MET A 47 -0.18 -7.38 2.90
CA MET A 47 0.49 -8.65 3.13
C MET A 47 -0.18 -9.74 2.29
N LYS A 48 0.62 -10.52 1.57
CA LYS A 48 0.13 -11.66 0.78
C LYS A 48 1.02 -12.87 0.97
N GLU A 49 0.42 -13.96 1.40
CA GLU A 49 1.10 -15.20 1.78
C GLU A 49 2.22 -14.99 2.82
N GLY A 50 2.02 -14.03 3.73
CA GLY A 50 3.01 -13.61 4.73
C GLY A 50 4.13 -12.72 4.21
N LYS A 51 4.07 -12.24 2.97
CA LYS A 51 5.07 -11.36 2.35
C LYS A 51 4.53 -9.94 2.20
N PRO A 52 5.29 -8.89 2.59
CA PRO A 52 4.86 -7.53 2.36
C PRO A 52 4.94 -7.20 0.87
N GLU A 53 3.89 -6.58 0.36
CA GLU A 53 3.77 -6.15 -1.03
C GLU A 53 3.17 -4.75 -1.12
N PHE A 54 3.48 -4.06 -2.22
CA PHE A 54 2.88 -2.79 -2.58
C PHE A 54 2.38 -2.87 -4.01
N THR A 55 1.15 -2.42 -4.25
CA THR A 55 0.59 -2.27 -5.59
C THR A 55 0.25 -0.81 -5.84
N TYR A 56 0.66 -0.29 -6.99
CA TYR A 56 0.10 0.92 -7.59
C TYR A 56 -0.75 0.53 -8.80
N ASN A 57 -2.05 0.84 -8.76
CA ASN A 57 -3.00 0.58 -9.83
C ASN A 57 -3.24 1.87 -10.64
N PHE A 58 -2.63 1.97 -11.81
CA PHE A 58 -2.87 3.07 -12.72
C PHE A 58 -4.12 2.81 -13.56
N LEU A 59 -5.25 3.28 -13.05
CA LEU A 59 -6.55 3.32 -13.72
C LEU A 59 -7.09 1.95 -14.20
N GLY A 60 -6.62 0.86 -13.59
CA GLY A 60 -6.88 -0.50 -14.07
C GLY A 60 -6.14 -0.88 -15.35
N LEU A 61 -5.43 0.08 -15.99
CA LEU A 61 -4.67 -0.11 -17.23
C LEU A 61 -3.35 -0.81 -16.94
N ASP A 62 -2.63 -0.36 -15.92
CA ASP A 62 -1.35 -0.92 -15.48
C ASP A 62 -1.36 -1.15 -13.98
N ARG A 63 -0.75 -2.24 -13.52
CA ARG A 63 -0.52 -2.51 -12.10
C ARG A 63 0.96 -2.75 -11.86
N TYR A 64 1.57 -1.90 -11.06
CA TYR A 64 2.96 -2.00 -10.67
C TYR A 64 3.03 -2.64 -9.29
N VAL A 65 3.69 -3.80 -9.19
CA VAL A 65 3.75 -4.58 -7.94
C VAL A 65 5.20 -4.65 -7.46
N VAL A 66 5.42 -4.26 -6.21
CA VAL A 66 6.65 -4.52 -5.46
C VAL A 66 6.36 -5.67 -4.50
N SER A 67 7.09 -6.77 -4.60
CA SER A 67 6.85 -7.95 -3.75
C SER A 67 8.14 -8.43 -3.10
N SER A 68 8.13 -8.56 -1.78
CA SER A 68 9.20 -9.23 -1.05
C SER A 68 9.24 -10.72 -1.39
N SER A 69 10.45 -11.27 -1.54
CA SER A 69 10.63 -12.72 -1.72
C SER A 69 10.46 -13.54 -0.43
N LYS A 70 10.57 -12.88 0.74
CA LYS A 70 10.59 -13.55 2.04
C LYS A 70 9.35 -13.25 2.86
N LYS A 71 8.86 -14.29 3.53
CA LYS A 71 7.81 -14.17 4.54
C LYS A 71 8.35 -13.49 5.80
N LEU A 72 7.51 -12.73 6.48
CA LEU A 72 7.85 -12.19 7.80
C LEU A 72 7.79 -13.29 8.85
N SER A 73 8.65 -13.16 9.86
CA SER A 73 8.62 -14.03 11.04
C SER A 73 7.52 -13.60 11.99
N GLU A 74 7.10 -14.51 12.87
CA GLU A 74 6.20 -14.19 13.98
C GLU A 74 6.82 -13.12 14.90
N GLY A 75 5.99 -12.21 15.41
CA GLY A 75 6.40 -11.16 16.35
C GLY A 75 6.27 -9.74 15.81
N PRO A 76 6.78 -8.74 16.57
CA PRO A 76 6.75 -7.34 16.17
C PRO A 76 7.68 -7.09 14.98
N VAL A 77 7.25 -6.22 14.06
CA VAL A 77 8.00 -5.85 12.86
C VAL A 77 7.60 -4.47 12.37
N THR A 78 8.54 -3.73 11.79
CA THR A 78 8.25 -2.50 11.06
C THR A 78 8.32 -2.74 9.56
N VAL A 79 7.22 -2.48 8.84
CA VAL A 79 7.18 -2.50 7.38
C VAL A 79 7.06 -1.06 6.88
N LYS A 80 8.03 -0.62 6.07
CA LYS A 80 8.02 0.70 5.44
C LYS A 80 7.96 0.57 3.92
N LEU A 81 7.05 1.31 3.30
CA LEU A 81 7.15 1.68 1.89
C LEU A 81 7.79 3.06 1.78
N ASP A 82 8.77 3.19 0.90
CA ASP A 82 9.34 4.46 0.47
C ASP A 82 9.10 4.63 -1.03
N PHE A 83 8.44 5.71 -1.41
CA PHE A 83 8.17 6.04 -2.80
C PHE A 83 8.87 7.35 -3.15
N VAL A 84 9.94 7.24 -3.94
CA VAL A 84 10.70 8.39 -4.44
C VAL A 84 10.10 8.79 -5.79
N TYR A 85 9.33 9.87 -5.81
CA TYR A 85 8.72 10.40 -7.02
C TYR A 85 9.79 11.05 -7.91
N ASP A 86 9.65 10.91 -9.23
CA ASP A 86 10.66 11.44 -10.16
C ASP A 86 10.73 12.97 -10.20
N GLY A 87 9.68 13.65 -9.74
CA GLY A 87 9.59 15.11 -9.77
C GLY A 87 9.22 15.69 -11.14
N ASP A 88 9.40 17.01 -11.28
CA ASP A 88 9.38 17.76 -12.55
C ASP A 88 8.11 17.63 -13.42
N GLY A 89 6.96 17.35 -12.81
CA GLY A 89 5.68 17.35 -13.51
C GLY A 89 4.59 16.58 -12.79
N LEU A 90 3.44 16.47 -13.46
CA LEU A 90 2.29 15.73 -12.98
C LEU A 90 2.28 14.30 -13.54
N GLY A 91 1.85 13.34 -12.72
CA GLY A 91 1.61 11.95 -13.11
C GLY A 91 2.88 11.15 -13.45
N LYS A 92 4.05 11.61 -13.01
CA LYS A 92 5.32 10.89 -13.24
C LYS A 92 5.40 9.62 -12.41
N GLY A 93 6.40 8.81 -12.72
CA GLY A 93 6.68 7.59 -12.00
C GLY A 93 7.35 7.86 -10.66
N GLY A 94 7.76 6.77 -10.03
CA GLY A 94 8.67 6.80 -8.90
C GLY A 94 9.32 5.44 -8.67
N LYS A 95 10.34 5.41 -7.82
CA LYS A 95 10.90 4.16 -7.31
C LYS A 95 10.21 3.82 -6.00
N ALA A 96 9.57 2.65 -5.96
CA ALA A 96 8.94 2.11 -4.75
C ALA A 96 9.87 1.07 -4.12
N THR A 97 10.19 1.23 -2.84
CA THR A 97 11.05 0.31 -2.09
C THR A 97 10.37 -0.10 -0.78
N ILE A 98 10.31 -1.40 -0.51
CA ILE A 98 9.81 -1.95 0.74
C ILE A 98 11.01 -2.27 1.65
N TYR A 99 10.91 -1.81 2.89
CA TYR A 99 11.83 -2.09 3.97
C TYR A 99 11.14 -2.89 5.07
N VAL A 100 11.90 -3.80 5.69
CA VAL A 100 11.50 -4.56 6.88
C VAL A 100 12.59 -4.34 7.92
N ASP A 101 12.23 -3.75 9.06
CA ASP A 101 13.17 -3.36 10.12
C ASP A 101 14.43 -2.66 9.54
N ASP A 102 14.17 -1.59 8.79
CA ASP A 102 15.14 -0.74 8.09
C ASP A 102 16.01 -1.41 7.01
N LYS A 103 15.73 -2.67 6.66
CA LYS A 103 16.41 -3.38 5.57
C LYS A 103 15.56 -3.39 4.33
N ALA A 104 16.09 -2.91 3.20
CA ALA A 104 15.42 -3.01 1.91
C ALA A 104 15.26 -4.50 1.52
N VAL A 105 14.03 -4.92 1.23
CA VAL A 105 13.70 -6.32 0.89
C VAL A 105 13.14 -6.49 -0.52
N ALA A 106 12.61 -5.42 -1.11
CA ALA A 106 12.13 -5.39 -2.49
C ALA A 106 12.07 -3.95 -3.00
N ASP A 107 12.27 -3.78 -4.30
CA ASP A 107 11.99 -2.53 -4.99
C ASP A 107 11.47 -2.80 -6.40
N ALA A 108 10.67 -1.87 -6.91
CA ALA A 108 10.26 -1.87 -8.30
C ALA A 108 9.95 -0.45 -8.78
N ARG A 109 9.81 -0.34 -10.09
CA ARG A 109 9.49 0.90 -10.78
C ARG A 109 7.98 1.05 -10.96
N VAL A 110 7.45 2.21 -10.59
CA VAL A 110 6.13 2.68 -11.03
C VAL A 110 6.36 3.65 -12.16
N GLU A 111 5.87 3.36 -13.36
CA GLU A 111 6.20 4.17 -14.55
C GLU A 111 5.39 5.48 -14.62
N LYS A 112 4.21 5.50 -14.01
CA LYS A 112 3.28 6.64 -14.03
C LYS A 112 2.27 6.55 -12.90
N THR A 113 1.75 7.70 -12.50
CA THR A 113 0.82 7.88 -11.38
C THR A 113 -0.41 8.68 -11.80
N GLN A 114 -1.54 8.57 -11.07
CA GLN A 114 -2.66 9.48 -11.27
C GLN A 114 -2.30 10.89 -10.73
N PRO A 115 -2.41 11.94 -11.55
CA PRO A 115 -2.02 13.28 -11.11
C PRO A 115 -3.06 13.97 -10.21
N ASN A 116 -4.34 13.58 -10.31
CA ASN A 116 -5.46 14.36 -9.76
C ASN A 116 -6.36 13.56 -8.81
N ILE A 117 -6.89 12.42 -9.25
CA ILE A 117 -7.87 11.62 -8.52
C ILE A 117 -7.48 10.14 -8.55
N PHE A 118 -7.57 9.46 -7.42
CA PHE A 118 -7.41 8.00 -7.36
C PHE A 118 -8.75 7.29 -7.54
N SER A 119 -9.79 7.78 -6.86
CA SER A 119 -11.14 7.28 -6.97
C SER A 119 -12.18 8.37 -6.68
N ALA A 120 -13.35 8.28 -7.32
CA ALA A 120 -14.48 9.17 -7.06
C ALA A 120 -15.34 8.70 -5.88
N ASP A 121 -15.28 7.41 -5.54
CA ASP A 121 -16.17 6.71 -4.62
C ASP A 121 -15.46 5.86 -3.56
N GLU A 122 -14.15 5.61 -3.70
CA GLU A 122 -13.37 4.80 -2.76
C GLU A 122 -12.45 5.62 -1.85
N THR A 123 -12.24 5.09 -0.65
CA THR A 123 -11.63 5.77 0.50
C THR A 123 -10.18 5.37 0.70
N ALA A 124 -9.52 6.02 1.66
CA ALA A 124 -8.33 5.50 2.31
C ALA A 124 -8.73 4.68 3.55
N ASP A 125 -8.22 3.46 3.65
CA ASP A 125 -8.61 2.48 4.66
C ASP A 125 -7.39 1.83 5.32
N VAL A 126 -7.47 1.61 6.63
CA VAL A 126 -6.42 0.95 7.43
C VAL A 126 -6.90 -0.44 7.84
N GLY A 127 -6.09 -1.46 7.61
CA GLY A 127 -6.34 -2.82 8.08
C GLY A 127 -7.36 -3.63 7.28
N LEU A 128 -7.95 -3.08 6.22
CA LEU A 128 -8.85 -3.74 5.28
C LEU A 128 -9.08 -2.83 4.06
N ASP A 129 -9.73 -3.38 3.03
CA ASP A 129 -10.34 -2.61 1.94
C ASP A 129 -11.87 -2.78 2.03
N ASN A 130 -12.61 -1.67 2.14
CA ASN A 130 -14.05 -1.71 2.34
C ASN A 130 -14.84 -2.08 1.08
N GLN A 131 -14.24 -2.02 -0.10
CA GLN A 131 -14.94 -2.12 -1.38
C GLN A 131 -14.20 -3.05 -2.34
N THR A 132 -13.53 -2.50 -3.34
CA THR A 132 -12.83 -3.28 -4.34
C THR A 132 -11.33 -3.10 -4.19
N PRO A 133 -10.55 -4.18 -4.03
CA PRO A 133 -9.14 -4.03 -3.72
C PRO A 133 -8.37 -3.42 -4.88
N VAL A 134 -7.46 -2.50 -4.55
CA VAL A 134 -6.43 -2.01 -5.47
C VAL A 134 -5.56 -3.17 -5.98
N ALA A 135 -5.14 -4.03 -5.05
CA ALA A 135 -4.26 -5.17 -5.30
C ALA A 135 -5.06 -6.42 -5.70
N LEU A 136 -4.46 -7.27 -6.53
CA LEU A 136 -5.11 -8.51 -6.97
C LEU A 136 -4.70 -9.72 -6.13
N GLY A 137 -5.66 -10.63 -5.92
CA GLY A 137 -5.42 -11.89 -5.21
C GLY A 137 -5.31 -11.75 -3.70
N ILE A 138 -5.98 -10.75 -3.13
CA ILE A 138 -6.14 -10.56 -1.67
C ILE A 138 -7.61 -10.65 -1.22
N GLY A 139 -8.52 -11.10 -2.09
CA GLY A 139 -9.96 -11.18 -1.83
C GLY A 139 -10.72 -9.88 -2.10
N TYR A 140 -12.04 -9.88 -1.89
CA TYR A 140 -12.94 -8.74 -2.09
C TYR A 140 -13.67 -8.33 -0.81
N GLY A 141 -13.80 -7.01 -0.61
CA GLY A 141 -14.50 -6.43 0.52
C GLY A 141 -13.79 -6.61 1.87
N PRO A 142 -14.42 -6.13 2.96
CA PRO A 142 -13.75 -5.95 4.25
C PRO A 142 -13.41 -7.25 4.97
N GLU A 143 -14.08 -8.36 4.65
CA GLU A 143 -13.85 -9.65 5.30
C GLU A 143 -12.64 -10.38 4.72
N GLU A 144 -12.54 -10.47 3.38
CA GLU A 144 -11.45 -11.20 2.74
C GLU A 144 -10.13 -10.41 2.73
N THR A 145 -10.21 -9.08 2.68
CA THR A 145 -9.03 -8.20 2.63
C THR A 145 -8.51 -7.81 4.02
N ARG A 146 -9.20 -8.23 5.09
CA ARG A 146 -8.85 -7.87 6.47
C ARG A 146 -7.42 -8.30 6.81
N PHE A 147 -6.66 -7.37 7.38
CA PHE A 147 -5.35 -7.70 7.93
C PHE A 147 -5.50 -8.70 9.07
N THR A 148 -4.83 -9.84 8.95
CA THR A 148 -4.95 -10.94 9.93
C THR A 148 -3.92 -10.83 11.06
N GLY A 149 -3.02 -9.85 11.01
CA GLY A 149 -2.14 -9.48 12.13
C GLY A 149 -2.69 -8.31 12.92
N LYS A 150 -1.85 -7.72 13.78
CA LYS A 150 -2.16 -6.48 14.50
C LYS A 150 -1.45 -5.31 13.83
N ILE A 151 -2.14 -4.19 13.67
CA ILE A 151 -1.55 -2.90 13.30
C ILE A 151 -1.54 -2.05 14.57
N ASP A 152 -0.36 -1.71 15.06
CA ASP A 152 -0.21 -0.82 16.22
C ASP A 152 -0.24 0.65 15.79
N LYS A 153 0.40 0.96 14.66
CA LYS A 153 0.45 2.32 14.12
C LYS A 153 0.74 2.31 12.62
N VAL A 154 0.16 3.27 11.91
CA VAL A 154 0.55 3.62 10.54
C VAL A 154 0.85 5.11 10.49
N THR A 155 2.02 5.46 9.94
CA THR A 155 2.45 6.85 9.72
C THR A 155 2.65 7.06 8.23
N VAL A 156 2.06 8.13 7.69
CA VAL A 156 2.29 8.56 6.31
C VAL A 156 3.07 9.86 6.33
N GLY A 157 4.25 9.85 5.70
CA GLY A 157 5.08 11.03 5.50
C GLY A 157 5.02 11.48 4.05
N VAL A 158 5.03 12.79 3.80
CA VAL A 158 5.00 13.35 2.44
C VAL A 158 6.01 14.49 2.35
N GLU A 159 6.77 14.52 1.26
CA GLU A 159 7.75 15.56 0.94
C GLU A 159 7.23 16.52 -0.13
#